data_AF-A0A9W8JL28-F1
#
_entry.id   AF-A0A9W8JL28-F1
#
_cell.length_a   1.000
_cell.length_b   1.000
_cell.length_c   1.000
_cell.angle_alpha   90.00
_cell.angle_beta   90.00
_cell.angle_gamma   90.00
#
_symmetry.space_group_name_H-M   'P 1'
#
loop_
_entity.id
_entity.type
_entity.pdbx_description
1 polymer ?
#
loop_
_entity_poly.entity_id
_entity_poly.type
_entity_poly.pdbx_seq_one_letter_code
_entity_poly.pdbx_strand_id
1 'polypeptide(L)'
;MEAGSGPYFSPEIAEAIHQLWKDPIIPKIMDEHSSDFYLMDSAGYFFGEVLRIGQPDYLPDVTDVLRARQKSVGITETRFTMGQLSIHVFNVGGQRSERKKWIHCFESVTSIIFCTALSEYDQVLLEEKTQNRMAESLVLFESVINSRWFLRTSIILFLNKIDVFKNKLPRVALERYFH
;
A
#
# COMPACT_ATOMS: atom_id res chain seq x y z
N MET A 1 -3.15 -25.81 -26.89
CA MET A 1 -3.36 -24.76 -25.87
C MET A 1 -3.14 -25.41 -24.52
N GLU A 2 -1.90 -25.42 -24.05
CA GLU A 2 -1.59 -25.86 -22.69
C GLU A 2 -2.04 -24.75 -21.75
N ALA A 3 -3.12 -24.99 -21.00
CA ALA A 3 -3.42 -24.21 -19.82
C ALA A 3 -2.26 -24.47 -18.86
N GLY A 4 -1.34 -23.50 -18.76
CA GLY A 4 -0.15 -23.61 -17.94
C GLY A 4 -0.51 -24.01 -16.52
N SER A 5 0.25 -24.96 -15.98
CA SER A 5 0.25 -25.37 -14.58
C SER A 5 0.68 -24.21 -13.69
N GLY A 6 -0.23 -23.25 -13.49
CA GLY A 6 -0.10 -22.23 -12.46
C GLY A 6 -0.19 -22.88 -11.07
N PRO A 7 0.30 -22.21 -10.02
CA PRO A 7 0.14 -22.69 -8.66
C PRO A 7 -1.35 -22.88 -8.36
N TYR A 8 -1.75 -24.12 -8.07
CA TYR A 8 -3.09 -24.48 -7.64
C TYR A 8 -3.24 -24.14 -6.16
N PHE A 9 -4.19 -23.27 -5.84
CA PHE A 9 -4.54 -22.96 -4.46
C PHE A 9 -5.61 -23.96 -4.01
N SER A 10 -5.20 -24.99 -3.26
CA SER A 10 -6.07 -26.10 -2.93
C SER A 10 -7.02 -25.79 -1.75
N PRO A 11 -8.19 -26.44 -1.67
CA PRO A 11 -9.11 -26.30 -0.54
C PRO A 11 -8.44 -26.62 0.81
N GLU A 12 -7.49 -27.56 0.85
CA GLU A 12 -6.75 -27.91 2.06
C GLU A 12 -5.85 -26.76 2.53
N ILE A 13 -5.23 -26.01 1.61
CA ILE A 13 -4.44 -24.83 1.95
C ILE A 13 -5.35 -23.72 2.49
N ALA A 14 -6.51 -23.51 1.85
CA ALA A 14 -7.48 -22.51 2.31
C ALA A 14 -7.98 -22.83 3.72
N GLU A 15 -8.30 -24.09 4.01
CA GLU A 15 -8.72 -24.55 5.33
C GLU A 15 -7.58 -24.40 6.36
N ALA A 16 -6.35 -24.76 6.02
CA ALA A 16 -5.20 -24.61 6.92
C ALA A 16 -4.96 -23.13 7.30
N ILE A 17 -5.07 -22.20 6.34
CA ILE A 17 -4.97 -20.76 6.60
C ILE A 17 -6.13 -20.30 7.48
N HIS A 18 -7.36 -20.78 7.21
CA HIS A 18 -8.53 -20.42 8.00
C HIS A 18 -8.37 -20.84 9.47
N GLN A 19 -7.95 -22.09 9.71
CA GLN A 19 -7.72 -22.61 11.05
C GLN A 19 -6.61 -21.84 11.78
N LEU A 20 -5.50 -21.54 11.09
CA LEU A 20 -4.43 -20.73 11.67
C LEU A 20 -4.92 -19.32 12.03
N TRP A 21 -5.68 -18.67 11.15
CA TRP A 21 -6.21 -17.32 11.39
C TRP A 21 -7.24 -17.28 12.54
N LYS A 22 -7.95 -18.38 12.77
CA LYS A 22 -8.88 -18.58 13.89
C LYS A 22 -8.21 -18.90 15.22
N ASP A 23 -6.90 -19.16 15.23
CA ASP A 23 -6.19 -19.49 16.47
C ASP A 23 -6.29 -18.30 17.48
N PRO A 24 -6.64 -18.55 18.75
CA PRO A 24 -6.73 -17.51 19.78
C PRO A 24 -5.45 -16.68 19.98
N ILE A 25 -4.30 -17.17 19.52
CA ILE A 25 -3.02 -16.44 19.60
C ILE A 25 -2.93 -15.31 18.57
N ILE A 26 -3.64 -15.40 17.44
CA ILE A 26 -3.50 -14.44 16.33
C ILE A 26 -3.84 -13.01 16.75
N PRO A 27 -4.98 -12.74 17.44
CA PRO A 27 -5.27 -11.38 17.92
C PRO A 27 -4.15 -10.83 18.80
N LYS A 28 -3.58 -11.66 19.68
CA LYS A 28 -2.47 -11.27 20.55
C LYS A 28 -1.20 -10.93 19.75
N ILE A 29 -0.84 -11.74 18.77
CA ILE A 29 0.30 -11.48 17.88
C ILE A 29 0.08 -10.19 17.07
N MET A 30 -1.12 -9.99 16.53
CA MET A 30 -1.44 -8.78 15.75
C MET A 30 -1.41 -7.52 16.62
N ASP A 31 -1.80 -7.63 17.89
CA ASP A 31 -1.86 -6.50 18.81
C ASP A 31 -0.49 -6.15 19.41
N GLU A 32 0.31 -7.15 19.77
CA GLU A 32 1.57 -6.97 20.51
C GLU A 32 2.82 -6.98 19.61
N HIS A 33 2.76 -7.66 18.47
CA HIS A 33 3.95 -7.99 17.65
C HIS A 33 3.83 -7.62 16.17
N SER A 34 2.76 -6.94 15.73
CA SER A 34 2.58 -6.60 14.31
C SER A 34 3.64 -5.66 13.73
N SER A 35 4.40 -4.95 14.57
CA SER A 35 5.54 -4.12 14.16
C SER A 35 6.84 -4.93 13.99
N ASP A 36 6.91 -6.15 14.53
CA ASP A 36 8.11 -6.99 14.53
C ASP A 36 8.34 -7.69 13.18
N PHE A 37 7.28 -7.84 12.39
CA PHE A 37 7.34 -8.50 11.09
C PHE A 37 6.56 -7.73 10.04
N TYR A 38 6.88 -7.99 8.78
CA TYR A 38 6.14 -7.43 7.68
C TYR A 38 4.85 -8.21 7.45
N LEU A 39 3.71 -7.56 7.68
CA LEU A 39 2.39 -8.04 7.26
C LEU A 39 1.77 -7.05 6.28
N MET A 40 1.08 -7.57 5.26
CA MET A 40 0.29 -6.73 4.36
C MET A 40 -0.96 -6.23 5.06
N ASP A 41 -1.33 -4.97 4.85
CA ASP A 41 -2.53 -4.37 5.44
C ASP A 41 -3.82 -5.13 5.10
N SER A 42 -3.89 -5.70 3.89
CA SER A 42 -5.01 -6.52 3.44
C SER A 42 -4.98 -7.96 3.94
N ALA A 43 -3.95 -8.38 4.69
CA ALA A 43 -3.81 -9.76 5.18
C ALA A 43 -5.01 -10.20 6.01
N GLY A 44 -5.46 -9.38 6.96
CA GLY A 44 -6.62 -9.73 7.80
C GLY A 44 -7.92 -9.93 7.01
N TYR A 45 -8.09 -9.20 5.91
CA TYR A 45 -9.21 -9.41 4.99
C TYR A 45 -9.07 -10.72 4.21
N PHE A 46 -7.92 -10.95 3.57
CA PHE A 46 -7.72 -12.14 2.76
C PHE A 46 -7.73 -13.43 3.58
N PHE A 47 -7.20 -13.41 4.80
CA PHE A 47 -7.27 -14.56 5.72
C PHE A 47 -8.68 -14.79 6.27
N GLY A 48 -9.45 -13.72 6.49
CA GLY A 48 -10.86 -13.83 6.86
C GLY A 48 -11.73 -14.44 5.75
N GLU A 49 -11.45 -14.06 4.50
CA GLU A 49 -12.19 -14.49 3.31
C GLU A 49 -11.58 -15.72 2.61
N VAL A 50 -10.57 -16.36 3.21
CA VAL A 50 -9.76 -17.39 2.54
C VAL A 50 -10.57 -18.58 2.05
N LEU A 51 -11.64 -18.96 2.75
CA LEU A 51 -12.51 -20.07 2.36
C LEU A 51 -13.34 -19.74 1.10
N ARG A 52 -13.74 -18.47 0.93
CA ARG A 52 -14.43 -17.98 -0.28
C ARG A 52 -13.44 -17.88 -1.44
N ILE A 53 -12.26 -17.33 -1.18
CA ILE A 53 -11.19 -17.16 -2.17
C ILE A 53 -10.62 -18.51 -2.64
N GLY A 54 -10.63 -19.52 -1.77
CA GLY A 54 -10.16 -20.87 -2.06
C GLY A 54 -11.13 -21.76 -2.84
N GLN A 55 -12.32 -21.26 -3.19
CA GLN A 55 -13.27 -22.05 -3.97
C GLN A 55 -12.80 -22.21 -5.43
N PRO A 56 -13.03 -23.37 -6.08
CA PRO A 56 -12.63 -23.60 -7.47
C PRO A 56 -13.26 -22.63 -8.48
N ASP A 57 -14.43 -22.09 -8.16
CA ASP A 57 -15.20 -21.13 -8.97
C ASP A 57 -15.06 -19.69 -8.47
N TYR A 58 -14.05 -19.41 -7.62
CA TYR A 58 -13.80 -18.08 -7.09
C TYR A 58 -13.64 -17.04 -8.22
N LEU A 59 -14.48 -16.02 -8.16
CA LEU A 59 -14.39 -14.81 -8.97
C LEU A 59 -14.14 -13.62 -8.03
N PRO A 60 -13.03 -12.88 -8.20
CA PRO A 60 -12.74 -11.71 -7.37
C PRO A 60 -13.85 -10.66 -7.47
N ASP A 61 -14.31 -10.19 -6.31
CA ASP A 61 -15.20 -9.05 -6.26
C ASP A 61 -14.43 -7.72 -6.28
N VAL A 62 -15.17 -6.60 -6.29
CA VAL A 62 -14.57 -5.26 -6.31
C VAL A 62 -13.68 -5.03 -5.07
N THR A 63 -14.07 -5.56 -3.91
CA THR A 63 -13.30 -5.42 -2.68
C THR A 63 -11.99 -6.20 -2.74
N ASP A 64 -12.01 -7.42 -3.28
CA ASP A 64 -10.84 -8.24 -3.54
C ASP A 64 -9.84 -7.51 -4.42
N VAL A 65 -10.33 -6.96 -5.55
CA VAL A 65 -9.50 -6.20 -6.50
C VAL A 65 -8.91 -4.94 -5.85
N LEU A 66 -9.71 -4.18 -5.09
CA LEU A 66 -9.22 -2.97 -4.41
C LEU A 66 -8.22 -3.26 -3.29
N ARG A 67 -8.32 -4.41 -2.62
CA ARG A 67 -7.42 -4.83 -1.53
C ARG A 67 -6.21 -5.61 -2.02
N ALA A 68 -6.26 -6.16 -3.24
CA ALA A 68 -5.16 -6.84 -3.87
C ALA A 68 -4.02 -5.86 -4.11
N ARG A 69 -2.86 -6.13 -3.52
CA ARG A 69 -1.70 -5.27 -3.68
C ARG A 69 -0.96 -5.63 -4.96
N GLN A 70 -1.13 -4.84 -6.00
CA GLN A 70 -0.23 -4.85 -7.14
C GLN A 70 0.80 -3.72 -6.99
N LYS A 71 2.09 -4.07 -7.05
CA LYS A 71 3.16 -3.07 -7.02
C LYS A 71 3.12 -2.28 -8.34
N SER A 72 2.89 -0.97 -8.27
CA SER A 72 3.07 -0.08 -9.42
C SER A 72 4.54 -0.07 -9.83
N VAL A 73 4.82 -0.48 -11.07
CA VAL A 73 6.15 -0.44 -11.68
C VAL A 73 6.05 0.47 -12.91
N GLY A 74 7.04 1.33 -13.10
CA GLY A 74 7.06 2.31 -14.18
C GLY A 74 6.04 3.42 -13.97
N ILE A 75 5.54 3.92 -15.10
CA ILE A 75 4.55 4.99 -15.18
C ILE A 75 3.34 4.44 -15.92
N THR A 76 2.17 4.63 -15.33
CA THR A 76 0.89 4.26 -15.93
C THR A 76 0.07 5.52 -16.12
N GLU A 77 -0.55 5.65 -17.29
CA GLU A 77 -1.33 6.83 -17.66
C GLU A 77 -2.80 6.48 -17.75
N THR A 78 -3.66 7.37 -17.27
CA THR A 78 -5.10 7.22 -17.41
C THR A 78 -5.71 8.56 -17.74
N ARG A 79 -6.59 8.58 -18.75
CA ARG A 79 -7.31 9.78 -19.17
C ARG A 79 -8.78 9.56 -18.98
N PHE A 80 -9.44 10.51 -18.34
CA PHE A 80 -10.88 10.48 -18.16
C PHE A 80 -11.44 11.91 -18.09
N THR A 81 -12.74 12.03 -18.32
CA THR A 81 -13.44 13.30 -18.28
C THR A 81 -14.39 13.32 -17.08
N MET A 82 -14.37 14.41 -16.33
CA MET A 82 -15.28 14.65 -15.21
C MET A 82 -16.03 15.96 -15.46
N GLY A 83 -17.26 15.84 -16.00
CA GLY A 83 -18.02 17.00 -16.47
C GLY A 83 -17.31 17.69 -17.63
N GLN A 84 -16.88 18.94 -17.44
CA GLN A 84 -16.11 19.70 -18.43
C GLN A 84 -14.59 19.57 -18.27
N LEU A 85 -14.12 18.90 -17.21
CA LEU A 85 -12.71 18.76 -16.91
C LEU A 85 -12.13 17.51 -17.58
N SER A 86 -11.10 17.68 -18.41
CA SER A 86 -10.29 16.56 -18.92
C SER A 86 -9.13 16.32 -17.97
N ILE A 87 -9.05 15.12 -17.38
CA ILE A 87 -8.03 14.76 -16.41
C ILE A 87 -7.11 13.71 -17.02
N HIS A 88 -5.81 13.97 -16.96
CA HIS A 88 -4.74 13.04 -17.34
C HIS A 88 -3.92 12.72 -16.10
N VAL A 89 -4.10 11.51 -15.57
CA VAL A 89 -3.43 11.03 -14.37
C VAL A 89 -2.20 10.21 -14.75
N PHE A 90 -1.09 10.51 -14.10
CA PHE A 90 0.12 9.70 -14.12
C PHE A 90 0.28 9.02 -12.77
N ASN A 91 0.17 7.69 -12.75
CA ASN A 91 0.45 6.89 -11.57
C ASN A 91 1.88 6.33 -11.69
N VAL A 92 2.74 6.75 -10.76
CA VAL A 92 4.17 6.45 -10.73
C VAL A 92 4.50 5.46 -9.61
N GLY A 93 5.42 4.53 -9.85
CA GLY A 93 5.92 3.63 -8.81
C GLY A 93 6.62 4.40 -7.68
N GLY A 94 6.22 4.17 -6.43
CA GLY A 94 6.77 4.84 -5.24
C GLY A 94 8.07 4.25 -4.67
N GLN A 95 8.44 3.04 -5.11
CA GLN A 95 9.65 2.33 -4.67
C GLN A 95 10.92 3.08 -5.11
N ARG A 96 12.01 2.97 -4.34
CA ARG A 96 13.25 3.71 -4.62
C ARG A 96 13.81 3.43 -6.02
N SER A 97 13.69 2.19 -6.49
CA SER A 97 14.09 1.78 -7.85
C SER A 97 13.32 2.49 -8.96
N GLU A 98 12.09 2.94 -8.67
CA GLU A 98 11.18 3.54 -9.64
C GLU A 98 11.32 5.07 -9.71
N ARG A 99 11.83 5.71 -8.65
CA ARG A 99 11.89 7.19 -8.54
C ARG A 99 12.70 7.86 -9.63
N LYS A 100 13.74 7.21 -10.17
CA LYS A 100 14.53 7.75 -11.30
C LYS A 100 13.66 7.97 -12.55
N LYS A 101 12.57 7.20 -12.72
CA LYS A 101 11.68 7.29 -13.87
C LYS A 101 10.74 8.49 -13.77
N TRP A 102 10.53 9.06 -12.59
CA TRP A 102 9.57 10.15 -12.37
C TRP A 102 9.85 11.38 -13.24
N ILE A 103 11.11 11.64 -13.60
CA ILE A 103 11.47 12.76 -14.48
C ILE A 103 10.71 12.75 -15.82
N HIS A 104 10.27 11.58 -16.29
CA HIS A 104 9.49 11.44 -17.53
C HIS A 104 8.07 12.02 -17.44
N CYS A 105 7.57 12.38 -16.24
CA CYS A 105 6.25 12.98 -16.05
C CYS A 105 6.31 14.37 -15.41
N PHE A 106 7.46 15.05 -15.41
CA PHE A 106 7.64 16.35 -14.72
C PHE A 106 7.27 17.57 -15.56
N GLU A 107 6.95 17.40 -16.85
CA GLU A 107 6.60 18.51 -17.73
C GLU A 107 5.11 18.86 -17.60
N SER A 108 4.82 20.16 -17.44
CA SER A 108 3.46 20.73 -17.43
C SER A 108 2.49 20.12 -16.41
N VAL A 109 2.99 19.66 -15.26
CA VAL A 109 2.16 19.11 -14.18
C VAL A 109 1.34 20.20 -13.50
N THR A 110 0.01 20.11 -13.60
CA THR A 110 -0.92 21.03 -12.93
C THR A 110 -0.95 20.85 -11.42
N SER A 111 -0.98 19.60 -10.95
CA SER A 111 -1.02 19.28 -9.52
C SER A 111 -0.39 17.94 -9.22
N ILE A 112 0.21 17.80 -8.05
CA ILE A 112 0.73 16.54 -7.52
C ILE A 112 -0.16 16.11 -6.37
N ILE A 113 -0.61 14.85 -6.43
CA ILE A 113 -1.26 14.19 -5.30
C ILE A 113 -0.20 13.32 -4.62
N PHE A 114 0.26 13.74 -3.45
CA PHE A 114 1.21 12.99 -2.65
C PHE A 114 0.47 12.19 -1.59
N CYS A 115 0.57 10.87 -1.64
CA CYS A 115 -0.08 9.97 -0.70
C CYS A 115 0.94 9.42 0.31
N THR A 116 0.68 9.60 1.59
CA THR A 116 1.47 8.99 2.67
C THR A 116 0.57 8.24 3.64
N ALA A 117 1.01 7.10 4.13
CA ALA A 117 0.25 6.29 5.08
C ALA A 117 0.65 6.67 6.51
N LEU A 118 -0.29 7.24 7.27
CA LEU A 118 -0.05 7.62 8.66
C LEU A 118 0.27 6.42 9.54
N SER A 119 -0.26 5.24 9.23
CA SER A 119 -0.12 4.03 10.02
C SER A 119 1.26 3.37 9.96
N GLU A 120 2.20 3.92 9.18
CA GLU A 120 3.54 3.34 8.94
C GLU A 120 4.63 3.95 9.83
N TYR A 121 4.26 4.74 10.84
CA TYR A 121 5.19 5.41 11.77
C TYR A 121 6.06 4.46 12.60
N ASP A 122 5.63 3.22 12.78
CA ASP A 122 6.29 2.16 13.54
C ASP A 122 6.91 1.08 12.63
N GLN A 123 6.88 1.27 11.31
CA GLN A 123 7.29 0.27 10.33
C GLN A 123 8.59 0.66 9.63
N VAL A 124 9.32 -0.36 9.17
CA VAL A 124 10.54 -0.20 8.37
C VAL A 124 10.33 -0.54 6.89
N LEU A 125 11.16 0.02 6.02
CA LEU A 125 11.11 -0.28 4.59
C LEU A 125 11.41 -1.76 4.33
N LEU A 126 10.75 -2.34 3.32
CA LEU A 126 11.08 -3.70 2.85
C LEU A 126 12.46 -3.76 2.21
N GLU A 127 12.85 -2.67 1.55
CA GLU A 127 14.13 -2.52 0.84
C GLU A 127 15.28 -2.28 1.84
N GLU A 128 14.99 -1.71 3.01
CA GLU A 128 15.99 -1.33 4.02
C GLU A 128 15.39 -1.38 5.44
N LYS A 129 15.68 -2.47 6.17
CA LYS A 129 15.09 -2.73 7.49
C LYS A 129 15.53 -1.78 8.61
N THR A 130 16.54 -0.96 8.35
CA THR A 130 17.03 0.06 9.30
C THR A 130 16.30 1.39 9.18
N GLN A 131 15.47 1.56 8.15
CA GLN A 131 14.87 2.84 7.85
C GLN A 131 13.36 2.85 8.06
N ASN A 132 12.90 3.80 8.86
CA ASN A 132 11.49 4.03 9.13
C ASN A 132 10.74 4.52 7.88
N ARG A 133 9.55 3.97 7.62
CA ARG A 133 8.74 4.30 6.44
C ARG A 133 8.19 5.71 6.44
N MET A 134 7.68 6.18 7.57
CA MET A 134 7.15 7.54 7.68
C MET A 134 8.28 8.56 7.55
N ALA A 135 9.45 8.30 8.14
CA ALA A 135 10.62 9.17 7.97
C ALA A 135 11.08 9.24 6.49
N GLU A 136 11.14 8.10 5.79
CA GLU A 136 11.42 8.08 4.35
C GLU A 136 10.36 8.86 3.55
N SER A 137 9.08 8.74 3.93
CA SER A 137 8.01 9.49 3.27
C SER A 137 8.14 11.01 3.48
N LEU A 138 8.59 11.45 4.65
CA LEU A 138 8.84 12.87 4.94
C LEU A 138 10.00 13.41 4.09
N VAL A 139 11.13 12.68 4.03
CA VAL A 139 12.27 13.03 3.16
C VAL A 139 11.85 13.09 1.70
N LEU A 140 11.06 12.11 1.24
CA LEU A 140 10.55 12.08 -0.13
C LEU A 140 9.63 13.27 -0.40
N PHE A 141 8.71 13.58 0.52
CA PHE A 141 7.83 14.74 0.39
C PHE A 141 8.62 16.04 0.29
N GLU A 142 9.60 16.24 1.18
CA GLU A 142 10.49 17.40 1.16
C GLU A 142 11.22 17.54 -0.19
N SER A 143 11.71 16.44 -0.75
CA SER A 143 12.39 16.43 -2.05
C SER A 143 11.47 16.81 -3.21
N VAL A 144 10.18 16.44 -3.12
CA VAL A 144 9.17 16.75 -4.14
C VAL A 144 8.76 18.23 -4.06
N ILE A 145 8.38 18.71 -2.87
CA ILE A 145 7.88 20.09 -2.72
C ILE A 145 8.95 21.16 -3.00
N ASN A 146 10.23 20.82 -2.77
CA ASN A 146 11.36 21.72 -3.03
C ASN A 146 11.99 21.54 -4.42
N SER A 147 11.44 20.65 -5.26
CA SER A 147 11.95 20.41 -6.61
C SER A 147 11.71 21.63 -7.51
N ARG A 148 12.75 22.03 -8.25
CA ARG A 148 12.66 23.13 -9.24
C ARG A 148 11.63 22.87 -10.35
N TRP A 149 11.34 21.60 -10.63
CA TRP A 149 10.34 21.20 -11.62
C TRP A 149 8.90 21.56 -11.19
N PHE A 150 8.67 21.74 -9.88
CA PHE A 150 7.33 21.86 -9.30
C PHE A 150 7.06 23.22 -8.63
N LEU A 151 7.89 24.24 -8.92
CA LEU A 151 7.77 25.58 -8.31
C LEU A 151 6.40 26.25 -8.49
N ARG A 152 5.65 25.87 -9.53
CA ARG A 152 4.30 26.41 -9.82
C ARG A 152 3.21 25.34 -9.74
N THR A 153 3.55 24.14 -9.30
CA THR A 153 2.64 23.01 -9.24
C THR A 153 1.94 23.00 -7.88
N SER A 154 0.62 22.84 -7.87
CA SER A 154 -0.13 22.72 -6.62
C SER A 154 0.11 21.34 -6.00
N ILE A 155 0.30 21.27 -4.68
CA ILE A 155 0.49 20.02 -3.95
C ILE A 155 -0.76 19.71 -3.14
N ILE A 156 -1.30 18.51 -3.34
CA ILE A 156 -2.39 17.94 -2.56
C ILE A 156 -1.82 16.79 -1.75
N LEU A 157 -1.82 16.91 -0.42
CA LEU A 157 -1.30 15.89 0.48
C LEU A 157 -2.45 15.02 1.00
N PHE A 158 -2.40 13.72 0.70
CA PHE A 158 -3.31 12.72 1.23
C PHE A 158 -2.64 11.95 2.36
N LEU A 159 -3.17 12.16 3.57
CA LEU A 159 -2.84 11.39 4.75
C LEU A 159 -3.76 10.16 4.80
N ASN A 160 -3.27 9.04 4.27
CA ASN A 160 -4.02 7.80 4.13
C ASN A 160 -3.90 6.91 5.38
N LYS A 161 -4.78 5.90 5.44
CA LYS A 161 -4.84 4.89 6.52
C LYS A 161 -5.03 5.49 7.92
N ILE A 162 -5.81 6.57 8.01
CA ILE A 162 -6.12 7.27 9.27
C ILE A 162 -6.83 6.31 10.24
N ASP A 163 -7.69 5.45 9.73
CA ASP A 163 -8.38 4.40 10.48
C ASP A 163 -7.38 3.44 11.16
N VAL A 164 -6.41 2.92 10.41
CA VAL A 164 -5.37 2.04 10.94
C VAL A 164 -4.49 2.79 11.94
N PHE A 165 -4.13 4.04 11.63
CA PHE A 165 -3.35 4.90 12.53
C PHE A 165 -4.06 5.12 13.88
N LYS A 166 -5.35 5.47 13.86
CA LYS A 166 -6.16 5.68 15.07
C LYS A 166 -6.24 4.44 15.95
N ASN A 167 -6.38 3.26 15.36
CA ASN A 167 -6.44 2.00 16.10
C ASN A 167 -5.09 1.60 16.70
N LYS A 168 -3.99 1.99 16.05
CA LYS A 168 -2.62 1.65 16.47
C LYS A 168 -2.09 2.56 17.58
N LEU A 169 -2.45 3.84 17.57
CA LEU A 169 -1.89 4.86 18.47
C LEU A 169 -1.98 4.52 19.98
N PRO A 170 -3.07 3.91 20.50
CA PRO A 170 -3.15 3.51 21.92
C PRO A 170 -2.17 2.41 22.32
N ARG A 171 -1.66 1.64 21.35
CA ARG A 171 -0.83 0.45 21.58
C ARG A 171 0.65 0.74 21.35
N VAL A 172 0.94 1.52 20.31
CA VAL A 172 2.30 1.89 19.91
C VAL A 172 2.39 3.41 19.90
N ALA A 173 2.97 3.99 20.95
CA ALA A 173 3.08 5.44 21.07
C ALA A 173 3.99 6.03 19.98
N LEU A 174 3.52 7.08 19.30
CA LEU A 174 4.24 7.76 18.22
C LEU A 174 5.60 8.31 18.67
N GLU A 175 5.66 8.81 19.90
CA GLU A 175 6.87 9.37 20.54
C GLU A 175 8.05 8.39 20.63
N ARG A 176 7.79 7.07 20.51
CA ARG A 176 8.86 6.06 20.48
C ARG A 176 9.68 6.10 19.19
N TYR A 177 9.14 6.71 18.13
CA TYR A 177 9.72 6.73 16.79
C TYR A 177 10.06 8.15 16.32
N PHE A 178 9.33 9.16 16.81
CA PHE A 178 9.52 10.56 16.43
C PHE A 178 9.58 11.42 17.69
N HIS A 179 10.74 12.06 17.91
CA HIS A 179 11.04 12.96 19.04
C HIS A 179 10.99 14.43 18.61
#